data_AF-A0A9X8DTH4-F1
#
_entry.id   AF-A0A9X8DTH4-F1
#
_cell.length_a   1.000
_cell.length_b   1.000
_cell.length_c   1.000
_cell.angle_alpha   90.00
_cell.angle_beta   90.00
_cell.angle_gamma   90.00
#
_symmetry.space_group_name_H-M   'P 1'
#
loop_
_entity.id
_entity.type
_entity.pdbx_description
1 polymer ?
#
loop_
_entity_poly.entity_id
_entity_poly.type
_entity_poly.pdbx_seq_one_letter_code
_entity_poly.pdbx_strand_id
1 'polypeptide(L)'
;MKRSFTAVVTLALLASFCAWSTLALNVKLSGVNYNPRKGADWEPWELKCKSAEEVELDMRAISLITDNIRLYSMNDCNQVELVMPLAKAAGLKVWLGMWVDQHNTTFFAERDT
;
A
#
# COMPACT_ATOMS: atom_id res chain seq x y z
N MET A 1 16.64 5.48 -57.15
CA MET A 1 15.40 5.64 -56.35
C MET A 1 15.07 4.44 -55.44
N LYS A 2 15.28 3.18 -55.86
CA LYS A 2 14.94 1.99 -55.04
C LYS A 2 15.73 1.82 -53.74
N ARG A 3 17.04 2.17 -53.71
CA ARG A 3 17.92 2.00 -52.53
C ARG A 3 17.57 2.91 -51.34
N SER A 4 17.03 4.11 -51.60
CA SER A 4 16.62 5.05 -50.55
C SER A 4 15.33 4.59 -49.86
N PHE A 5 14.41 4.01 -50.63
CA PHE A 5 13.14 3.50 -50.11
C PHE A 5 13.34 2.28 -49.20
N THR A 6 14.23 1.36 -49.55
CA THR A 6 14.52 0.17 -48.72
C THR A 6 15.15 0.56 -47.39
N ALA A 7 16.07 1.52 -47.38
CA ALA A 7 16.74 2.00 -46.17
C ALA A 7 15.78 2.70 -45.19
N VAL A 8 14.81 3.47 -45.71
CA VAL A 8 13.78 4.12 -44.88
C VAL A 8 12.83 3.08 -44.27
N VAL A 9 12.48 2.03 -45.01
CA VAL A 9 11.61 0.95 -44.53
C VAL A 9 12.30 0.10 -43.46
N THR A 10 13.59 -0.23 -43.60
CA THR A 10 14.33 -0.95 -42.55
C THR A 10 14.52 -0.12 -41.28
N LEU A 11 14.79 1.19 -41.40
CA LEU A 11 14.90 2.07 -40.24
C LEU A 11 13.58 2.20 -39.47
N ALA A 12 12.45 2.29 -40.18
CA ALA A 12 11.12 2.35 -39.58
C ALA A 12 10.70 1.03 -38.88
N LEU A 13 11.09 -0.12 -39.44
CA LEU A 13 10.85 -1.44 -38.84
C LEU A 13 11.68 -1.64 -37.56
N LEU A 14 12.96 -1.21 -37.56
CA LEU A 14 13.83 -1.25 -36.37
C LEU A 14 13.34 -0.32 -35.24
N ALA A 15 12.87 0.88 -35.58
CA ALA A 15 12.29 1.80 -34.60
C ALA A 15 10.99 1.26 -33.98
N SER A 16 10.18 0.54 -34.76
CA SER A 16 8.95 -0.10 -34.25
C SER A 16 9.24 -1.32 -33.37
N PHE A 17 10.35 -2.04 -33.60
CA PHE A 17 10.77 -3.17 -32.74
C PHE A 17 11.33 -2.70 -31.39
N CYS A 18 11.96 -1.52 -31.33
CA CYS A 18 12.45 -0.94 -30.07
C CYS A 18 11.34 -0.35 -29.18
N ALA A 19 10.12 -0.20 -29.69
CA ALA A 19 8.99 0.36 -28.94
C ALA A 19 8.15 -0.70 -28.18
N TRP A 20 8.48 -1.98 -28.27
CA TRP A 20 7.64 -3.07 -27.76
C TRP A 20 7.85 -3.46 -26.28
N SER A 21 8.72 -2.77 -25.54
CA SER A 21 9.00 -3.14 -24.14
C SER A 21 8.94 -1.97 -23.16
N THR A 22 7.83 -1.23 -23.17
CA THR A 22 7.41 -0.50 -21.98
C THR A 22 5.96 -0.83 -21.63
N LEU A 23 5.65 -2.12 -21.44
CA LEU A 23 4.69 -2.47 -20.40
C LEU A 23 5.38 -2.15 -19.06
N ALA A 24 5.48 -0.85 -18.75
CA ALA A 24 5.70 -0.43 -17.39
C ALA A 24 4.68 -1.17 -16.53
N LEU A 25 5.13 -1.77 -15.43
CA LEU A 25 4.36 -2.64 -14.55
C LEU A 25 3.22 -1.83 -13.90
N ASN A 26 2.16 -1.56 -14.66
CA ASN A 26 0.93 -0.90 -14.21
C ASN A 26 0.00 -1.94 -13.58
N VAL A 27 0.57 -2.72 -12.67
CA VAL A 27 -0.13 -3.76 -11.92
C VAL A 27 -0.14 -3.27 -10.48
N LYS A 28 -1.33 -3.05 -9.93
CA LYS A 28 -1.49 -2.77 -8.51
C LYS A 28 -0.98 -3.96 -7.69
N LEU A 29 -0.34 -3.67 -6.57
CA LEU A 29 -0.02 -4.69 -5.58
C LEU A 29 -1.33 -5.31 -5.09
N SER A 30 -1.33 -6.63 -4.86
CA SER A 30 -2.51 -7.33 -4.33
C SER A 30 -2.93 -6.77 -2.97
N GLY A 31 -1.97 -6.36 -2.15
CA GLY A 31 -2.19 -5.63 -0.91
C GLY A 31 -0.87 -5.16 -0.30
N VAL A 32 -0.95 -4.23 0.64
CA VAL A 32 0.20 -3.72 1.41
C VAL A 32 -0.05 -3.90 2.90
N ASN A 33 0.96 -4.36 3.62
CA ASN A 33 0.91 -4.43 5.08
C ASN A 33 1.08 -3.03 5.68
N TYR A 34 0.21 -2.66 6.62
CA TYR A 34 0.20 -1.34 7.22
C TYR A 34 0.05 -1.42 8.75
N ASN A 35 0.77 -0.55 9.45
CA ASN A 35 0.64 -0.32 10.88
C ASN A 35 0.91 1.18 11.16
N PRO A 36 0.09 1.88 11.95
CA PRO A 36 0.24 3.32 12.18
C PRO A 36 1.30 3.68 13.23
N ARG A 37 2.29 2.82 13.50
CA ARG A 37 3.47 3.16 14.31
C ARG A 37 4.43 4.07 13.55
N LYS A 38 5.05 4.99 14.28
CA LYS A 38 6.11 5.88 13.78
C LYS A 38 7.32 6.01 14.71
N GLY A 39 7.25 5.42 15.90
CA GLY A 39 8.32 5.46 16.90
C GLY A 39 8.45 4.14 17.65
N ALA A 40 9.31 4.13 18.66
CA ALA A 40 9.60 2.95 19.45
C ALA A 40 8.52 2.66 20.51
N ASP A 41 8.43 1.40 20.95
CA ASP A 41 7.36 0.92 21.84
C ASP A 41 7.26 1.64 23.19
N TRP A 42 8.39 2.14 23.68
CA TRP A 42 8.55 2.83 24.95
C TRP A 42 8.38 4.35 24.85
N GLU A 43 8.18 4.89 23.65
CA GLU A 43 7.97 6.32 23.48
C GLU A 43 6.55 6.73 23.88
N PRO A 44 6.35 8.01 24.29
CA PRO A 44 5.03 8.58 24.45
C PRO A 44 4.16 8.38 23.20
N TRP A 45 2.84 8.38 23.39
CA TRP A 45 1.85 8.09 22.35
C TRP A 45 2.09 8.87 21.05
N GLU A 46 2.36 10.18 21.17
CA GLU A 46 2.51 11.11 20.05
C GLU A 46 3.78 10.87 19.23
N LEU A 47 4.76 10.19 19.81
CA LEU A 47 6.00 9.78 19.13
C LEU A 47 5.91 8.33 18.64
N LYS A 48 5.18 7.46 19.36
CA LYS A 48 4.97 6.05 19.01
C LYS A 48 3.98 5.85 17.86
N CYS A 49 2.86 6.57 17.87
CA CYS A 49 1.70 6.36 16.99
C CYS A 49 1.44 7.57 16.09
N LYS A 50 1.00 7.32 14.86
CA LYS A 50 0.62 8.36 13.89
C LYS A 50 -0.67 9.08 14.28
N SER A 51 -0.76 10.37 13.97
CA SER A 51 -2.01 11.14 14.04
C SER A 51 -2.97 10.78 12.91
N ALA A 52 -4.21 11.24 12.99
CA ALA A 52 -5.19 11.04 11.93
C ALA A 52 -4.73 11.68 10.61
N GLU A 53 -4.11 12.87 10.63
CA GLU A 53 -3.62 13.51 9.42
C GLU A 53 -2.48 12.72 8.76
N GLU A 54 -1.56 12.17 9.57
CA GLU A 54 -0.46 11.33 9.08
C GLU A 54 -1.01 10.05 8.43
N VAL A 55 -1.98 9.39 9.06
CA VAL A 55 -2.64 8.20 8.50
C VAL A 55 -3.41 8.54 7.23
N GLU A 56 -4.11 9.67 7.17
CA GLU A 56 -4.83 10.09 5.97
C GLU A 56 -3.88 10.31 4.78
N LEU A 57 -2.72 10.92 5.02
CA LEU A 57 -1.67 11.08 4.02
C LEU A 57 -1.15 9.73 3.54
N ASP A 58 -0.91 8.78 4.45
CA ASP A 58 -0.52 7.42 4.08
C ASP A 58 -1.57 6.74 3.21
N MET A 59 -2.86 6.80 3.60
CA MET A 59 -3.95 6.14 2.86
C MET A 59 -4.08 6.70 1.44
N ARG A 60 -3.91 8.01 1.26
CA ARG A 60 -3.87 8.65 -0.07
C ARG A 60 -2.68 8.18 -0.90
N ALA A 61 -1.51 8.00 -0.29
CA ALA A 61 -0.33 7.54 -1.02
C ALA A 61 -0.45 6.06 -1.39
N ILE A 62 -0.94 5.22 -0.48
CA ILE A 62 -1.08 3.78 -0.66
C ILE A 62 -2.15 3.45 -1.72
N SER A 63 -3.24 4.22 -1.80
CA SER A 63 -4.30 3.99 -2.81
C SER A 63 -3.82 4.15 -4.27
N LEU A 64 -2.67 4.80 -4.48
CA LEU A 64 -2.05 4.90 -5.80
C LEU A 64 -1.47 3.57 -6.28
N ILE A 65 -1.11 2.66 -5.37
CA ILE A 65 -0.36 1.44 -5.69
C ILE A 65 -1.11 0.14 -5.34
N THR A 66 -2.17 0.21 -4.54
CA THR A 66 -2.99 -0.96 -4.19
C THR A 66 -4.43 -0.57 -3.88
N ASP A 67 -5.31 -1.56 -3.90
CA ASP A 67 -6.69 -1.44 -3.43
C ASP A 67 -6.90 -2.04 -2.03
N ASN A 68 -5.90 -2.74 -1.47
CA ASN A 68 -6.04 -3.45 -0.20
C ASN A 68 -4.88 -3.14 0.74
N ILE A 69 -5.21 -2.92 2.01
CA ILE A 69 -4.23 -2.92 3.10
C ILE A 69 -4.50 -4.05 4.07
N ARG A 70 -3.47 -4.51 4.78
CA ARG A 70 -3.59 -5.45 5.90
C ARG A 70 -3.16 -4.78 7.20
N LEU A 71 -4.06 -4.81 8.18
CA LEU A 71 -3.75 -4.52 9.57
C LEU A 71 -3.41 -5.82 10.30
N TYR A 72 -2.52 -5.75 11.29
CA TYR A 72 -2.06 -6.93 12.02
C TYR A 72 -2.69 -7.12 13.39
N SER A 73 -3.21 -6.02 13.95
CA SER A 73 -3.79 -5.95 15.28
C SER A 73 -5.06 -5.10 15.22
N MET A 74 -5.94 -5.31 16.19
CA MET A 74 -7.17 -4.57 16.40
C MET A 74 -6.90 -3.25 17.14
N ASN A 75 -6.08 -3.29 18.20
CA ASN A 75 -5.91 -2.17 19.14
C ASN A 75 -4.56 -1.45 19.06
N ASP A 76 -3.54 -2.02 18.40
CA ASP A 76 -2.22 -1.40 18.40
C ASP A 76 -2.28 -0.03 17.71
N CYS A 77 -1.92 1.03 18.45
CA CYS A 77 -2.13 2.43 18.07
C CYS A 77 -3.56 2.78 17.64
N ASN A 78 -4.58 2.16 18.25
CA ASN A 78 -6.01 2.32 17.94
C ASN A 78 -6.31 2.16 16.43
N GLN A 79 -5.58 1.26 15.75
CA GLN A 79 -5.58 1.23 14.28
C GLN A 79 -6.95 0.90 13.68
N VAL A 80 -7.82 0.14 14.34
CA VAL A 80 -9.18 -0.10 13.85
C VAL A 80 -9.97 1.20 13.76
N GLU A 81 -10.04 1.94 14.86
CA GLU A 81 -10.81 3.17 14.96
C GLU A 81 -10.21 4.29 14.09
N LEU A 82 -8.89 4.36 14.03
CA LEU A 82 -8.14 5.39 13.32
C LEU A 82 -8.07 5.11 11.81
N VAL A 83 -7.65 3.91 11.40
CA VAL A 83 -7.29 3.60 10.01
C VAL A 83 -8.52 3.22 9.18
N MET A 84 -9.48 2.46 9.72
CA MET A 84 -10.63 2.01 8.92
C MET A 84 -11.44 3.13 8.25
N PRO A 85 -11.84 4.22 8.94
CA PRO A 85 -12.59 5.29 8.29
C PRO A 85 -11.75 6.01 7.21
N LEU A 86 -10.46 6.21 7.45
CA LEU A 86 -9.56 6.88 6.52
C LEU A 86 -9.24 6.01 5.30
N ALA A 87 -9.01 4.72 5.49
CA ALA A 87 -8.85 3.74 4.41
C ALA A 87 -10.09 3.69 3.53
N LYS A 88 -11.29 3.64 4.14
CA LYS A 88 -12.57 3.69 3.42
C LYS A 88 -12.71 4.98 2.62
N ALA A 89 -12.36 6.14 3.20
CA ALA A 89 -12.39 7.42 2.51
C ALA A 89 -11.42 7.48 1.31
N ALA A 90 -10.26 6.80 1.42
CA ALA A 90 -9.28 6.67 0.34
C ALA A 90 -9.63 5.58 -0.71
N GLY A 91 -10.76 4.88 -0.56
CA GLY A 91 -11.19 3.82 -1.47
C GLY A 91 -10.46 2.49 -1.28
N LEU A 92 -9.73 2.32 -0.18
CA LEU A 92 -9.01 1.10 0.16
C LEU A 92 -9.94 0.10 0.88
N LYS A 93 -9.69 -1.19 0.66
CA LYS A 93 -10.24 -2.30 1.45
C LYS A 93 -9.24 -2.73 2.52
N VAL A 94 -9.74 -3.23 3.64
CA VAL A 94 -8.92 -3.62 4.78
C VAL A 94 -9.07 -5.11 5.06
N TRP A 95 -7.95 -5.84 5.06
CA TRP A 95 -7.83 -7.14 5.69
C TRP A 95 -7.49 -6.94 7.15
N LEU A 96 -8.49 -7.14 8.01
CA LEU A 96 -8.37 -6.90 9.44
C LEU A 96 -7.79 -8.14 10.13
N GLY A 97 -6.54 -8.03 10.59
CA GLY A 97 -5.86 -9.05 11.38
C GLY A 97 -6.04 -8.83 12.87
N MET A 98 -6.10 -9.94 13.60
CA MET A 98 -6.10 -9.99 15.06
C MET A 98 -4.76 -10.54 15.52
N TRP A 99 -4.07 -9.84 16.41
CA TRP A 99 -2.78 -10.31 16.92
C TRP A 99 -3.00 -11.31 18.05
N VAL A 100 -2.45 -12.51 17.94
CA VAL A 100 -2.59 -13.56 18.95
C VAL A 100 -1.22 -14.12 19.29
N ASP A 101 -0.91 -14.19 20.58
CA ASP A 101 0.29 -14.82 21.10
C ASP A 101 -0.09 -15.96 22.08
N GLN A 102 0.88 -16.41 22.88
CA GLN A 102 0.67 -17.48 23.87
C GLN A 102 -0.14 -17.06 25.12
N HIS A 103 -0.57 -15.79 25.22
CA HIS A 103 -1.25 -15.22 26.37
C HIS A 103 -2.71 -14.87 26.03
N ASN A 104 -3.65 -15.42 26.81
CA ASN A 104 -5.07 -15.11 26.66
C ASN A 104 -5.39 -13.61 26.83
N THR A 105 -4.59 -12.88 27.60
CA THR A 105 -4.74 -11.43 27.79
C THR A 105 -4.61 -10.67 26.48
N THR A 106 -3.66 -11.06 25.61
CA THR A 106 -3.47 -10.44 24.29
C THR A 106 -4.67 -10.73 23.40
N PHE A 107 -5.12 -11.99 23.36
CA PHE A 107 -6.31 -12.37 22.59
C PHE A 107 -7.56 -11.60 23.02
N PHE A 108 -7.82 -11.46 24.33
CA PHE A 108 -8.99 -10.73 24.81
C PHE A 108 -8.90 -9.23 24.53
N ALA A 109 -7.71 -8.63 24.70
CA ALA A 109 -7.50 -7.22 24.38
C ALA A 109 -7.79 -6.93 22.90
N GLU A 110 -7.47 -7.87 22.01
CA GLU A 110 -7.68 -7.73 20.57
C GLU A 110 -9.13 -8.03 20.15
N ARG A 111 -9.76 -9.05 20.73
CA ARG A 111 -11.16 -9.42 20.44
C ARG A 111 -12.16 -8.35 20.88
N ASP A 112 -11.90 -7.71 22.02
CA ASP A 112 -12.83 -6.79 22.70
C ASP A 112 -12.60 -5.32 22.35
N THR A 113 -11.79 -5.05 21.32
CA THR A 113 -11.57 -3.69 20.77
C THR A 113 -12.81 -3.17 20.06
#